data_AF-A0A0G4EMK0-F1
#
_entry.id   AF-A0A0G4EMK0-F1
#
_cell.length_a   1.000
_cell.length_b   1.000
_cell.length_c   1.000
_cell.angle_alpha   90.00
_cell.angle_beta   90.00
_cell.angle_gamma   90.00
#
_symmetry.space_group_name_H-M   'P 1'
#
loop_
_entity.id
_entity.type
_entity.pdbx_description
1 polymer ?
#
loop_
_entity_poly.entity_id
_entity_poly.type
_entity_poly.pdbx_seq_one_letter_code
_entity_poly.pdbx_strand_id
1 'polypeptide(L)'
;MNLNFKEGLQKAREGLQKAGSKAAEWGKETGKKIDEAVHKGVEVVEQKLAGKFPPVPDDVLSPQREELVAYEGALAALKFESGLFTKFMNASGEMQPARLHTALNLVKANNELDVAAAKYAEAYVALGTDRQDVHTKAEQLAFELTNREALIQNVRKKLDKRDKAYKLMQDQHAVCERFKLKEDNNKGKSSSAPSAPPADPAAEQPARAATNEAEQKLTQLEEEFNVLTQECADELNHLLTQRNKFLNDRMADLIDLQVVFFTKGSVALGTLTGNISALRS
;
A
#
# COMPACT_ATOMS: atom_id res chain seq x y z
N MET A 1 -56.11 -22.93 7.00
CA MET A 1 -54.75 -22.41 6.75
C MET A 1 -54.80 -20.89 6.79
N ASN A 2 -54.07 -20.24 7.69
CA ASN A 2 -54.26 -18.83 8.04
C ASN A 2 -53.66 -17.91 6.94
N LEU A 3 -54.50 -17.12 6.27
CA LEU A 3 -54.12 -16.26 5.13
C LEU A 3 -52.97 -15.29 5.46
N ASN A 4 -52.90 -14.83 6.72
CA ASN A 4 -51.85 -13.95 7.22
C ASN A 4 -50.44 -14.59 7.20
N PHE A 5 -50.33 -15.91 7.31
CA PHE A 5 -49.05 -16.62 7.31
C PHE A 5 -48.46 -16.72 5.89
N LYS A 6 -49.30 -16.92 4.88
CA LYS A 6 -48.88 -16.93 3.46
C LYS A 6 -48.40 -15.56 3.01
N GLU A 7 -49.09 -14.49 3.41
CA GLU A 7 -48.64 -13.11 3.12
C GLU A 7 -47.33 -12.75 3.83
N GLY A 8 -47.14 -13.19 5.08
CA GLY A 8 -45.87 -12.99 5.80
C GLY A 8 -44.68 -13.68 5.11
N LEU A 9 -44.87 -14.92 4.65
CA LEU A 9 -43.86 -15.67 3.88
C LEU A 9 -43.55 -15.02 2.53
N GLN A 10 -44.56 -14.50 1.84
CA GLN A 10 -44.39 -13.78 0.57
C GLN A 10 -43.52 -12.52 0.77
N LYS A 11 -43.83 -11.70 1.79
CA LYS A 11 -43.07 -10.49 2.12
C LYS A 11 -41.63 -10.78 2.54
N ALA A 12 -41.41 -11.85 3.31
CA ALA A 12 -40.06 -12.27 3.70
C ALA A 12 -39.22 -12.69 2.47
N ARG A 13 -39.84 -13.40 1.52
CA ARG A 13 -39.20 -13.83 0.27
C ARG A 13 -38.82 -12.65 -0.61
N GLU A 14 -39.69 -11.66 -0.74
CA GLU A 14 -39.42 -10.40 -1.44
C GLU A 14 -38.30 -9.59 -0.77
N GLY A 15 -38.25 -9.57 0.57
CA GLY A 15 -37.19 -8.93 1.35
C GLY A 15 -35.82 -9.57 1.11
N LEU A 16 -35.74 -10.91 1.13
CA LEU A 16 -34.52 -11.68 0.84
C LEU A 16 -34.06 -11.49 -0.61
N GLN A 17 -34.99 -11.46 -1.56
CA GLN A 17 -34.65 -11.24 -2.96
C GLN A 17 -34.12 -9.81 -3.20
N LYS A 18 -34.71 -8.80 -2.57
CA LYS A 18 -34.20 -7.42 -2.58
C LYS A 18 -32.83 -7.30 -1.91
N ALA A 19 -32.60 -8.01 -0.81
CA ALA A 19 -31.30 -8.04 -0.14
C ALA A 19 -30.22 -8.70 -1.02
N GLY A 20 -30.55 -9.80 -1.69
CA GLY A 20 -29.65 -10.47 -2.65
C GLY A 20 -29.31 -9.58 -3.85
N SER A 21 -30.30 -8.89 -4.42
CA SER A 21 -30.06 -7.92 -5.51
C SER A 21 -29.19 -6.76 -5.05
N LYS A 22 -29.44 -6.19 -3.87
CA LYS A 22 -28.60 -5.13 -3.29
C LYS A 22 -27.18 -5.60 -3.00
N ALA A 23 -26.99 -6.84 -2.52
CA ALA A 23 -25.67 -7.41 -2.27
C ALA A 23 -24.88 -7.61 -3.58
N ALA A 24 -25.55 -8.03 -4.65
CA ALA A 24 -24.93 -8.15 -5.98
C ALA A 24 -24.57 -6.76 -6.58
N GLU A 25 -25.43 -5.76 -6.37
CA GLU A 25 -25.18 -4.37 -6.77
C GLU A 25 -24.01 -3.77 -5.98
N TRP A 26 -23.97 -4.00 -4.67
CA TRP A 26 -22.83 -3.68 -3.82
C TRP A 26 -21.56 -4.39 -4.27
N GLY A 27 -21.61 -5.67 -4.63
CA GLY A 27 -20.44 -6.40 -5.14
C GLY A 27 -19.87 -5.78 -6.42
N LYS A 28 -20.74 -5.37 -7.36
CA LYS A 28 -20.34 -4.68 -8.59
C LYS A 28 -19.80 -3.27 -8.33
N GLU A 29 -20.48 -2.51 -7.47
CA GLU A 29 -20.06 -1.15 -7.11
C GLU A 29 -18.75 -1.16 -6.32
N THR A 30 -18.57 -2.15 -5.44
CA THR A 30 -17.33 -2.35 -4.70
C THR A 30 -16.23 -2.71 -5.69
N GLY A 31 -16.40 -3.72 -6.55
CA GLY A 31 -15.43 -4.08 -7.59
C GLY A 31 -15.01 -2.91 -8.47
N LYS A 32 -15.97 -2.07 -8.90
CA LYS A 32 -15.67 -0.84 -9.65
C LYS A 32 -14.87 0.17 -8.82
N LYS A 33 -15.17 0.33 -7.52
CA LYS A 33 -14.36 1.16 -6.61
C LYS A 33 -12.97 0.59 -6.36
N ILE A 34 -12.79 -0.74 -6.40
CA ILE A 34 -11.45 -1.38 -6.36
C ILE A 34 -10.68 -0.97 -7.60
N ASP A 35 -11.25 -1.18 -8.78
CA ASP A 35 -10.61 -0.83 -10.05
C ASP A 35 -10.29 0.66 -10.11
N GLU A 36 -11.22 1.54 -9.73
CA GLU A 36 -11.00 2.98 -9.67
C GLU A 36 -9.91 3.36 -8.64
N ALA A 37 -9.86 2.70 -7.47
CA ALA A 37 -8.82 2.95 -6.47
C ALA A 37 -7.45 2.43 -6.90
N VAL A 38 -7.39 1.30 -7.59
CA VAL A 38 -6.17 0.75 -8.19
C VAL A 38 -5.69 1.69 -9.30
N HIS A 39 -6.57 2.12 -10.20
CA HIS A 39 -6.22 3.03 -11.28
C HIS A 39 -5.79 4.40 -10.78
N LYS A 40 -6.49 4.95 -9.78
CA LYS A 40 -6.11 6.20 -9.12
C LYS A 40 -4.83 6.05 -8.30
N GLY A 41 -4.57 4.87 -7.73
CA GLY A 41 -3.31 4.54 -7.07
C GLY A 41 -2.15 4.53 -8.06
N VAL A 42 -2.34 3.92 -9.24
CA VAL A 42 -1.39 3.90 -10.34
C VAL A 42 -1.16 5.33 -10.88
N GLU A 43 -2.21 6.11 -11.16
CA GLU A 43 -2.08 7.52 -11.59
C GLU A 43 -1.36 8.39 -10.55
N VAL A 44 -1.64 8.22 -9.26
CA VAL A 44 -0.95 8.98 -8.19
C VAL A 44 0.52 8.55 -8.09
N VAL A 45 0.84 7.27 -8.31
CA VAL A 45 2.22 6.78 -8.36
C VAL A 45 2.94 7.31 -9.59
N GLU A 46 2.30 7.32 -10.76
CA GLU A 46 2.83 7.91 -12.00
C GLU A 46 3.01 9.43 -11.91
N GLN A 47 2.04 10.16 -11.33
CA GLN A 47 2.16 11.61 -11.08
C GLN A 47 3.23 11.93 -10.03
N LYS A 48 3.42 11.07 -9.02
CA LYS A 48 4.53 11.19 -8.06
C LYS A 48 5.87 10.86 -8.69
N LEU A 49 5.94 9.92 -9.63
CA LEU A 49 7.12 9.63 -10.44
C LEU A 49 7.45 10.78 -11.40
N ALA A 50 6.44 11.47 -11.92
CA ALA A 50 6.60 12.64 -12.78
C ALA A 50 7.06 13.92 -12.04
N GLY A 51 7.06 13.92 -10.70
CA GLY A 51 7.15 15.15 -9.91
C GLY A 51 8.15 15.08 -8.76
N LYS A 52 9.41 15.44 -9.05
CA LYS A 52 10.18 16.46 -8.28
C LYS A 52 11.58 16.73 -8.86
N PHE A 53 12.22 15.73 -9.48
CA PHE A 53 13.52 15.87 -10.16
C PHE A 53 13.54 14.91 -11.35
N PRO A 54 14.05 15.32 -12.53
CA PRO A 54 14.19 14.40 -13.65
C PRO A 54 15.11 13.24 -13.23
N PRO A 55 14.79 11.99 -13.61
CA PRO A 55 15.63 10.84 -13.30
C PRO A 55 17.04 11.03 -13.86
N VAL A 56 18.02 10.43 -13.20
CA VAL A 56 19.42 10.43 -13.65
C VAL A 56 19.48 9.81 -15.07
N PRO A 57 20.06 10.48 -16.07
CA PRO A 57 20.32 9.87 -17.37
C PRO A 57 21.19 8.61 -17.19
N ASP A 58 20.84 7.52 -17.87
CA ASP A 58 21.52 6.22 -17.74
C ASP A 58 21.59 5.70 -16.29
N ASP A 59 20.51 5.91 -15.51
CA ASP A 59 20.45 5.46 -14.11
C ASP A 59 20.65 3.95 -13.96
N VAL A 60 21.79 3.57 -13.37
CA VAL A 60 22.11 2.18 -13.02
C VAL A 60 21.10 1.51 -12.09
N LEU A 61 20.27 2.30 -11.38
CA LEU A 61 19.22 1.81 -10.50
C LEU A 61 17.83 1.75 -11.17
N SER A 62 17.71 2.15 -12.45
CA SER A 62 16.41 2.20 -13.14
C SER A 62 15.65 0.86 -13.11
N PRO A 63 16.28 -0.30 -13.37
CA PRO A 63 15.58 -1.58 -13.31
C PRO A 63 15.01 -1.86 -11.92
N GLN A 64 15.78 -1.61 -10.86
CA GLN A 64 15.33 -1.80 -9.48
C GLN A 64 14.23 -0.82 -9.08
N ARG A 65 14.22 0.41 -9.62
CA ARG A 65 13.14 1.37 -9.41
C ARG A 65 11.82 0.89 -10.03
N GLU A 66 11.87 0.35 -11.25
CA GLU A 66 10.70 -0.22 -11.91
C GLU A 66 10.14 -1.41 -11.10
N GLU A 67 11.02 -2.29 -10.62
CA GLU A 67 10.63 -3.39 -9.74
C GLU A 67 10.04 -2.90 -8.41
N LEU A 68 10.58 -1.82 -7.83
CA LEU A 68 10.03 -1.22 -6.61
C LEU A 68 8.61 -0.71 -6.83
N VAL A 69 8.34 -0.06 -7.97
CA VAL A 69 7.00 0.42 -8.33
C VAL A 69 6.01 -0.73 -8.49
N ALA A 70 6.42 -1.81 -9.19
CA ALA A 70 5.60 -3.01 -9.28
C ALA A 70 5.33 -3.63 -7.91
N TYR A 71 6.34 -3.64 -7.03
CA TYR A 71 6.20 -4.14 -5.67
C TYR A 71 5.23 -3.28 -4.83
N GLU A 72 5.31 -1.95 -4.94
CA GLU A 72 4.36 -1.02 -4.30
C GLU A 72 2.92 -1.31 -4.74
N GLY A 73 2.69 -1.47 -6.04
CA GLY A 73 1.36 -1.78 -6.58
C GLY A 73 0.79 -3.08 -6.03
N ALA A 74 1.60 -4.15 -6.02
CA ALA A 74 1.20 -5.43 -5.45
C ALA A 74 0.91 -5.35 -3.94
N LEU A 75 1.74 -4.62 -3.19
CA LEU A 75 1.54 -4.42 -1.75
C LEU A 75 0.27 -3.61 -1.48
N ALA A 76 0.01 -2.55 -2.26
CA ALA A 76 -1.18 -1.73 -2.12
C ALA A 76 -2.47 -2.54 -2.39
N ALA A 77 -2.46 -3.41 -3.41
CA ALA A 77 -3.57 -4.31 -3.69
C ALA A 77 -3.81 -5.29 -2.53
N LEU A 78 -2.76 -5.92 -2.00
CA LEU A 78 -2.87 -6.84 -0.87
C LEU A 78 -3.36 -6.15 0.42
N LYS A 79 -2.88 -4.93 0.69
CA LYS A 79 -3.37 -4.09 1.79
C LYS A 79 -4.85 -3.76 1.64
N PHE A 80 -5.26 -3.42 0.43
CA PHE A 80 -6.63 -3.08 0.14
C PHE A 80 -7.56 -4.29 0.40
N GLU A 81 -7.22 -5.46 -0.13
CA GLU A 81 -7.98 -6.70 0.08
C GLU A 81 -8.02 -7.11 1.55
N SER A 82 -6.87 -7.08 2.24
CA SER A 82 -6.80 -7.34 3.69
C SER A 82 -7.69 -6.35 4.46
N GLY A 83 -7.68 -5.07 4.09
CA GLY A 83 -8.52 -4.04 4.71
C GLY A 83 -10.02 -4.25 4.48
N LEU A 84 -10.43 -4.72 3.28
CA LEU A 84 -11.81 -5.11 3.02
C LEU A 84 -12.22 -6.30 3.88
N PHE A 85 -11.36 -7.30 3.98
CA PHE A 85 -11.63 -8.48 4.81
C PHE A 85 -11.76 -8.11 6.30
N THR A 86 -10.89 -7.26 6.85
CA THR A 86 -10.99 -6.78 8.23
C THR A 86 -12.29 -5.99 8.47
N LYS A 87 -12.73 -5.15 7.52
CA LYS A 87 -14.03 -4.45 7.62
C LYS A 87 -15.19 -5.44 7.62
N PHE A 88 -15.14 -6.45 6.76
CA PHE A 88 -16.13 -7.51 6.73
C PHE A 88 -16.15 -8.30 8.05
N MET A 89 -14.99 -8.63 8.62
CA MET A 89 -14.88 -9.28 9.92
C MET A 89 -15.55 -8.45 11.04
N ASN A 90 -15.26 -7.15 11.10
CA ASN A 90 -15.89 -6.23 12.05
C ASN A 90 -17.42 -6.22 11.91
N ALA A 91 -17.93 -6.05 10.69
CA ALA A 91 -19.37 -6.10 10.42
C ALA A 91 -19.99 -7.46 10.79
N SER A 92 -19.26 -8.57 10.59
CA SER A 92 -19.72 -9.89 10.98
C SER A 92 -19.75 -10.09 12.50
N GLY A 93 -18.84 -9.43 13.23
CA GLY A 93 -18.82 -9.41 14.70
C GLY A 93 -19.98 -8.62 15.31
N GLU A 94 -20.45 -7.58 14.62
CA GLU A 94 -21.64 -6.82 15.00
C GLU A 94 -22.94 -7.63 14.88
N MET A 95 -22.95 -8.73 14.13
CA MET A 95 -24.07 -9.69 14.08
C MET A 95 -24.17 -10.47 15.40
N GLN A 96 -24.61 -9.78 16.45
CA GLN A 96 -24.76 -10.30 17.80
C GLN A 96 -25.93 -11.30 17.87
N PRO A 97 -25.69 -12.55 18.30
CA PRO A 97 -26.77 -13.53 18.51
C PRO A 97 -27.78 -13.08 19.56
N ALA A 98 -27.33 -12.26 20.50
CA ALA A 98 -28.08 -11.84 21.68
C ALA A 98 -29.41 -11.17 21.30
N ARG A 99 -29.48 -10.39 20.21
CA ARG A 99 -30.72 -9.70 19.82
C ARG A 99 -31.82 -10.65 19.36
N LEU A 100 -31.50 -11.58 18.46
CA LEU A 100 -32.48 -12.55 17.98
C LEU A 100 -32.80 -13.58 19.07
N HIS A 101 -31.80 -14.07 19.79
CA HIS A 101 -31.99 -14.98 20.94
C HIS A 101 -32.91 -14.36 22.01
N THR A 102 -32.64 -13.12 22.43
CA THR A 102 -33.47 -12.40 23.40
C THR A 102 -34.89 -12.19 22.87
N ALA A 103 -35.04 -11.82 21.60
CA ALA A 103 -36.36 -11.65 21.00
C ALA A 103 -37.15 -12.96 20.93
N LEU A 104 -36.49 -14.09 20.64
CA LEU A 104 -37.11 -15.42 20.62
C LEU A 104 -37.57 -15.87 22.01
N ASN A 105 -36.77 -15.63 23.05
CA ASN A 105 -37.14 -15.96 24.44
C ASN A 105 -38.28 -15.08 25.00
N LEU A 106 -38.54 -13.91 24.42
CA LEU A 106 -39.64 -13.01 24.82
C LEU A 106 -40.98 -13.39 24.19
N VAL A 107 -40.97 -14.14 23.09
CA VAL A 107 -42.18 -14.78 22.57
C VAL A 107 -42.56 -15.84 23.58
N LYS A 108 -43.81 -15.88 24.07
CA LYS A 108 -44.31 -16.99 24.91
C LYS A 108 -44.18 -18.29 24.13
N ALA A 109 -43.03 -18.92 24.29
CA ALA A 109 -42.56 -20.04 23.52
C ALA A 109 -43.07 -21.34 24.13
N ASN A 110 -43.46 -22.26 23.27
CA ASN A 110 -43.49 -23.68 23.55
C ASN A 110 -42.03 -24.15 23.66
N ASN A 111 -41.74 -25.19 24.46
CA ASN A 111 -40.38 -25.71 24.72
C ASN A 111 -39.46 -25.83 23.47
N GLU A 112 -40.03 -26.10 22.29
CA GLU A 112 -39.29 -26.22 21.03
C GLU A 112 -38.62 -24.93 20.56
N LEU A 113 -39.27 -23.76 20.74
CA LEU A 113 -38.70 -22.47 20.34
C LEU A 113 -37.58 -22.04 21.29
N ASP A 114 -37.71 -22.36 22.58
CA ASP A 114 -36.65 -22.15 23.57
C ASP A 114 -35.41 -23.00 23.25
N VAL A 115 -35.61 -24.27 22.88
CA VAL A 115 -34.52 -25.16 22.43
C VAL A 115 -33.87 -24.65 21.14
N ALA A 116 -34.65 -24.15 20.18
CA ALA A 116 -34.11 -23.55 18.96
C ALA A 116 -33.28 -22.28 19.25
N ALA A 117 -33.79 -21.42 20.14
CA ALA A 117 -33.13 -20.19 20.54
C ALA A 117 -31.81 -20.49 21.28
N ALA A 118 -31.80 -21.46 22.20
CA ALA A 118 -30.59 -21.89 22.90
C ALA A 118 -29.53 -22.44 21.93
N LYS A 119 -29.91 -23.34 21.02
CA LYS A 119 -29.00 -23.89 20.00
C LYS A 119 -28.48 -22.81 19.03
N TYR A 120 -29.30 -21.80 18.72
CA TYR A 120 -28.88 -20.63 17.95
C TYR A 120 -27.81 -19.81 18.68
N ALA A 121 -28.00 -19.56 19.98
CA ALA A 121 -27.01 -18.86 20.80
C ALA A 121 -25.70 -19.66 20.92
N GLU A 122 -25.76 -20.97 21.19
CA GLU A 122 -24.59 -21.85 21.28
C GLU A 122 -23.77 -21.84 19.98
N ALA A 123 -24.42 -21.96 18.82
CA ALA A 123 -23.74 -21.93 17.52
C ALA A 123 -23.00 -20.60 17.29
N TYR A 124 -23.57 -19.48 17.73
CA TYR A 124 -22.91 -18.18 17.62
C TYR A 124 -21.81 -17.95 18.65
N VAL A 125 -21.94 -18.50 19.87
CA VAL A 125 -20.86 -18.48 20.86
C VAL A 125 -19.67 -19.27 20.34
N ALA A 126 -19.90 -20.46 19.76
CA ALA A 126 -18.86 -21.25 19.11
C ALA A 126 -18.19 -20.51 17.94
N LEU A 127 -18.96 -19.74 17.16
CA LEU A 127 -18.41 -18.87 16.13
C LEU A 127 -17.61 -17.68 16.69
N GLY A 128 -17.91 -17.23 17.92
CA GLY A 128 -17.29 -16.06 18.53
C GLY A 128 -15.77 -16.22 18.69
N THR A 129 -15.32 -17.37 19.20
CA THR A 129 -13.89 -17.64 19.41
C THR A 129 -13.12 -17.70 18.08
N ASP A 130 -13.59 -18.49 17.11
CA ASP A 130 -12.94 -18.61 15.81
C ASP A 130 -12.92 -17.27 15.05
N ARG A 131 -14.00 -16.46 15.17
CA ARG A 131 -14.04 -15.12 14.56
C ARG A 131 -13.06 -14.16 15.20
N GLN A 132 -12.93 -14.20 16.52
CA GLN A 132 -11.99 -13.35 17.24
C GLN A 132 -10.54 -13.68 16.84
N ASP A 133 -10.20 -14.97 16.74
CA ASP A 133 -8.88 -15.41 16.32
C ASP A 133 -8.56 -14.98 14.88
N VAL A 134 -9.52 -15.14 13.96
CA VAL A 134 -9.38 -14.66 12.58
C VAL A 134 -9.22 -13.14 12.54
N HIS A 135 -10.01 -12.40 13.33
CA HIS A 135 -9.94 -10.94 13.39
C HIS A 135 -8.56 -10.46 13.85
N THR A 136 -8.05 -10.99 14.96
CA THR A 136 -6.72 -10.62 15.48
C THR A 136 -5.61 -10.91 14.48
N LYS A 137 -5.67 -12.05 13.78
CA LYS A 137 -4.68 -12.36 12.72
C LYS A 137 -4.82 -11.46 11.49
N ALA A 138 -6.04 -11.06 11.12
CA ALA A 138 -6.25 -10.10 10.04
C ALA A 138 -5.71 -8.70 10.39
N GLU A 139 -5.84 -8.27 11.65
CA GLU A 139 -5.23 -7.03 12.15
C GLU A 139 -3.69 -7.10 12.12
N GLN A 140 -3.12 -8.23 12.55
CA GLN A 140 -1.67 -8.46 12.49
C GLN A 140 -1.17 -8.40 11.04
N LEU A 141 -1.85 -9.06 10.10
CA LEU A 141 -1.53 -8.98 8.68
C LEU A 141 -1.55 -7.53 8.17
N ALA A 142 -2.60 -6.76 8.50
CA ALA A 142 -2.71 -5.36 8.09
C ALA A 142 -1.58 -4.49 8.67
N PHE A 143 -1.15 -4.75 9.91
CA PHE A 143 -0.01 -4.08 10.53
C PHE A 143 1.30 -4.38 9.80
N GLU A 144 1.58 -5.65 9.51
CA GLU A 144 2.79 -6.07 8.80
C GLU A 144 2.88 -5.49 7.39
N LEU A 145 1.77 -5.49 6.65
CA LEU A 145 1.71 -4.86 5.33
C LEU A 145 1.96 -3.35 5.40
N THR A 146 1.47 -2.68 6.46
CA THR A 146 1.72 -1.26 6.70
C THR A 146 3.17 -0.97 7.03
N ASN A 147 3.81 -1.82 7.85
CA ASN A 147 5.24 -1.69 8.14
C ASN A 147 6.09 -1.86 6.87
N ARG A 148 5.72 -2.81 6.00
CA ARG A 148 6.42 -3.01 4.73
C ARG A 148 6.29 -1.82 3.81
N GLU A 149 5.11 -1.20 3.73
CA GLU A 149 4.90 0.02 2.97
C GLU A 149 5.78 1.17 3.49
N ALA A 150 5.88 1.32 4.81
CA ALA A 150 6.73 2.34 5.42
C ALA A 150 8.21 2.16 5.04
N LEU A 151 8.70 0.92 4.98
CA LEU A 151 10.05 0.62 4.49
C LEU A 151 10.23 1.05 3.03
N ILE A 152 9.28 0.74 2.15
CA ILE A 152 9.32 1.17 0.75
C ILE A 152 9.35 2.70 0.64
N GLN A 153 8.52 3.41 1.41
CA GLN A 153 8.50 4.86 1.42
C GLN A 153 9.82 5.48 1.91
N ASN A 154 10.53 4.82 2.81
CA ASN A 154 11.86 5.26 3.24
C ASN A 154 12.89 5.12 2.11
N VAL A 155 12.89 4.01 1.37
CA VAL A 155 13.75 3.82 0.19
C VAL A 155 13.47 4.90 -0.86
N ARG A 156 12.19 5.20 -1.14
CA ARG A 156 11.82 6.30 -2.05
C ARG A 156 12.40 7.64 -1.63
N LYS A 157 12.29 7.98 -0.34
CA LYS A 157 12.86 9.25 0.17
C LYS A 157 14.38 9.31 -0.04
N LYS A 158 15.09 8.18 0.01
CA LYS A 158 16.53 8.13 -0.29
C LYS A 158 16.80 8.30 -1.78
N LEU A 159 16.02 7.64 -2.64
CA LEU A 159 16.11 7.83 -4.10
C LEU A 159 15.86 9.29 -4.49
N ASP A 160 14.86 9.95 -3.89
CA ASP A 160 14.59 11.38 -4.09
C ASP A 160 15.77 12.26 -3.64
N LYS A 161 16.45 11.89 -2.54
CA LYS A 161 17.65 12.61 -2.07
C LYS A 161 18.82 12.43 -3.03
N ARG A 162 19.02 11.21 -3.52
CA ARG A 162 20.03 10.90 -4.54
C ARG A 162 19.80 11.73 -5.82
N ASP A 163 18.56 11.78 -6.31
CA ASP A 163 18.23 12.51 -7.54
C ASP A 163 18.45 14.03 -7.37
N LYS A 164 18.20 14.56 -6.16
CA LYS A 164 18.57 15.94 -5.81
C LYS A 164 20.08 16.16 -5.80
N ALA A 165 20.84 15.25 -5.21
CA ALA A 165 22.30 15.34 -5.16
C ALA A 165 22.88 15.32 -6.58
N TYR A 166 22.36 14.46 -7.47
CA TYR A 166 22.74 14.44 -8.88
C TYR A 166 22.51 15.78 -9.57
N LYS A 167 21.34 16.40 -9.35
CA LYS A 167 21.04 17.71 -9.93
C LYS A 167 22.01 18.79 -9.43
N LEU A 168 22.29 18.82 -8.13
CA LEU A 168 23.25 19.78 -7.55
C LEU A 168 24.66 19.59 -8.11
N MET A 169 25.07 18.34 -8.30
CA MET A 169 26.35 17.99 -8.94
C MET A 169 26.40 18.50 -10.39
N GLN A 170 25.34 18.30 -11.19
CA GLN A 170 25.25 18.81 -12.56
C GLN A 170 25.27 20.34 -12.62
N ASP A 171 24.54 21.01 -11.74
CA ASP A 171 24.54 22.47 -11.64
C ASP A 171 25.95 22.99 -11.30
N GLN A 172 26.66 22.33 -10.38
CA GLN A 172 28.04 22.68 -10.01
C GLN A 172 29.04 22.38 -11.14
N HIS A 173 28.84 21.31 -11.90
CA HIS A 173 29.66 21.00 -13.08
C HIS A 173 29.55 22.13 -14.12
N ALA A 174 28.34 22.63 -14.37
CA ALA A 174 28.11 23.77 -15.26
C ALA A 174 28.78 25.07 -14.75
N VAL A 175 28.87 25.26 -13.43
CA VAL A 175 29.62 26.38 -12.82
C VAL A 175 31.12 26.25 -13.06
N CYS A 176 31.70 25.05 -12.86
CA CYS A 176 33.12 24.80 -13.12
C CYS A 176 33.48 25.04 -14.58
N GLU A 177 32.68 24.53 -15.52
CA GLU A 177 32.87 24.76 -16.95
C GLU A 177 32.81 26.25 -17.33
N ARG A 178 31.90 27.03 -16.72
CA ARG A 178 31.85 28.48 -16.92
C ARG A 178 33.11 29.19 -16.41
N PHE A 179 33.71 28.73 -15.30
CA PHE A 179 34.96 29.31 -14.82
C PHE A 179 36.13 28.98 -15.76
N LYS A 180 36.25 27.72 -16.22
CA LYS A 180 37.27 27.30 -17.20
C LYS A 180 37.17 28.10 -18.51
N LEU A 181 35.97 28.25 -19.07
CA LEU A 181 35.71 29.06 -20.27
C LEU A 181 36.10 30.53 -20.08
N LYS A 182 35.94 31.11 -18.88
CA LYS A 182 36.36 32.49 -18.59
C LYS A 182 37.88 32.61 -18.51
N GLU A 183 38.57 31.63 -17.93
CA GLU A 183 40.04 31.58 -17.90
C GLU A 183 40.63 31.47 -19.31
N ASP A 184 40.07 30.59 -20.15
CA ASP A 184 40.54 30.40 -21.53
C ASP A 184 40.32 31.64 -22.40
N ASN A 185 39.18 32.31 -22.25
CA ASN A 185 38.89 33.56 -22.97
C ASN A 185 39.79 34.73 -22.54
N ASN A 186 40.21 34.79 -21.28
CA ASN A 186 41.17 35.79 -20.81
C ASN A 186 42.59 35.53 -21.32
N LYS A 187 43.00 34.27 -21.44
CA LYS A 187 44.28 33.90 -22.08
C LYS A 187 44.28 34.22 -23.58
N GLY A 188 43.17 34.02 -24.29
CA GLY A 188 43.04 34.32 -25.73
C GLY A 188 43.02 35.81 -26.09
N LYS A 189 42.60 36.70 -25.18
CA LYS A 189 42.67 38.15 -25.37
C LYS A 189 44.05 38.77 -25.10
N SER A 190 44.90 38.07 -24.34
CA SER A 190 46.26 38.53 -24.02
C SER A 190 47.23 38.45 -25.20
N SER A 191 46.91 37.70 -26.27
CA SER A 191 47.86 37.37 -27.33
C SER A 191 47.67 38.13 -28.65
N SER A 192 46.71 39.07 -28.73
CA SER A 192 46.34 39.73 -30.00
C SER A 192 46.53 41.26 -30.05
N ALA A 193 47.07 41.89 -28.99
CA ALA A 193 47.41 43.32 -29.01
C ALA A 193 48.91 43.53 -28.73
N PRO A 194 49.71 44.01 -29.70
CA PRO A 194 51.06 44.45 -29.41
C PRO A 194 50.97 45.74 -28.58
N SER A 195 51.48 45.70 -27.34
CA SER A 195 51.65 46.83 -26.40
C SER A 195 50.57 47.10 -25.34
N ALA A 196 49.76 46.11 -24.94
CA ALA A 196 48.98 46.24 -23.70
C ALA A 196 49.85 45.96 -22.46
N PRO A 197 49.74 46.72 -21.36
CA PRO A 197 50.46 46.43 -20.13
C PRO A 197 50.10 45.03 -19.61
N PRO A 198 51.05 44.29 -19.01
CA PRO A 198 50.80 42.93 -18.53
C PRO A 198 49.59 42.91 -17.60
N ALA A 199 48.71 41.93 -17.79
CA ALA A 199 47.58 41.70 -16.89
C ALA A 199 48.09 41.63 -15.44
N ASP A 200 47.45 42.37 -14.55
CA ASP A 200 47.87 42.48 -13.16
C ASP A 200 47.81 41.09 -12.48
N PRO A 201 48.94 40.50 -12.05
CA PRO A 201 48.96 39.18 -11.42
C PRO A 201 48.10 39.11 -10.14
N ALA A 202 47.78 40.26 -9.53
CA ALA A 202 46.86 40.35 -8.40
C ALA A 202 45.40 40.02 -8.76
N ALA A 203 44.99 40.18 -10.03
CA ALA A 203 43.63 39.87 -10.50
C ALA A 203 43.48 38.39 -10.94
N GLU A 204 44.58 37.71 -11.28
CA GLU A 204 44.56 36.28 -11.63
C GLU A 204 44.45 35.35 -10.41
N GLN A 205 45.03 35.74 -9.27
CA GLN A 205 44.95 34.97 -8.02
C GLN A 205 43.51 34.71 -7.52
N PRO A 206 42.60 35.71 -7.45
CA PRO A 206 41.24 35.49 -6.98
C PRO A 206 40.41 34.65 -7.96
N ALA A 207 40.67 34.73 -9.26
CA ALA A 207 39.99 33.91 -10.27
C ALA A 207 40.37 32.43 -10.13
N ARG A 208 41.67 32.12 -9.98
CA ARG A 208 42.15 30.74 -9.75
C ARG A 208 41.66 30.17 -8.43
N ALA A 209 41.58 31.00 -7.38
CA ALA A 209 41.02 30.59 -6.09
C ALA A 209 39.54 30.20 -6.21
N ALA A 210 38.74 30.97 -6.96
CA ALA A 210 37.33 30.67 -7.19
C ALA A 210 37.11 29.40 -8.04
N THR A 211 37.97 29.15 -9.04
CA THR A 211 37.95 27.89 -9.82
C THR A 211 38.26 26.69 -8.91
N ASN A 212 39.32 26.78 -8.09
CA ASN A 212 39.70 25.71 -7.16
C ASN A 212 38.60 25.42 -6.13
N GLU A 213 37.95 26.45 -5.58
CA GLU A 213 36.83 26.27 -4.63
C GLU A 213 35.62 25.59 -5.30
N ALA A 214 35.32 25.96 -6.56
CA ALA A 214 34.24 25.35 -7.32
C ALA A 214 34.51 23.86 -7.63
N GLU A 215 35.75 23.50 -7.96
CA GLU A 215 36.17 22.12 -8.21
C GLU A 215 36.18 21.26 -6.93
N GLN A 216 36.62 21.82 -5.80
CA GLN A 216 36.52 21.14 -4.50
C GLN A 216 35.07 20.85 -4.14
N LYS A 217 34.17 21.81 -4.35
CA LYS A 217 32.74 21.63 -4.11
C LYS A 217 32.12 20.60 -5.06
N LEU A 218 32.55 20.55 -6.32
CA LEU A 218 32.11 19.52 -7.27
C LEU A 218 32.53 18.13 -6.78
N THR A 219 33.79 17.97 -6.35
CA THR A 219 34.32 16.71 -5.81
C THR A 219 33.50 16.23 -4.61
N GLN A 220 33.13 17.13 -3.70
CA GLN A 220 32.28 16.79 -2.54
C GLN A 220 30.88 16.31 -2.96
N LEU A 221 30.26 16.96 -3.96
CA LEU A 221 28.94 16.58 -4.47
C LEU A 221 28.97 15.25 -5.23
N GLU A 222 30.05 14.96 -5.95
CA GLU A 222 30.28 13.67 -6.60
C GLU A 222 30.40 12.54 -5.55
N GLU A 223 31.17 12.77 -4.49
CA GLU A 223 31.29 11.83 -3.38
C GLU A 223 29.94 11.59 -2.69
N GLU A 224 29.19 12.66 -2.39
CA GLU A 224 27.85 12.56 -1.79
C GLU A 224 26.89 11.77 -2.70
N PHE A 225 26.86 12.05 -4.00
CA PHE A 225 26.02 11.33 -4.96
C PHE A 225 26.39 9.83 -5.03
N ASN A 226 27.69 9.50 -5.02
CA ASN A 226 28.16 8.11 -5.05
C ASN A 226 27.77 7.36 -3.78
N VAL A 227 27.94 7.97 -2.60
CA VAL A 227 27.51 7.39 -1.32
C VAL A 227 26.01 7.14 -1.31
N LEU A 228 25.19 8.13 -1.68
CA LEU A 228 23.74 7.97 -1.75
C LEU A 228 23.31 6.91 -2.77
N THR A 229 24.02 6.81 -3.90
CA THR A 229 23.76 5.78 -4.92
C THR A 229 24.01 4.39 -4.36
N GLN A 230 25.13 4.18 -3.65
CA GLN A 230 25.44 2.90 -3.03
C GLN A 230 24.42 2.54 -1.93
N GLU A 231 24.08 3.48 -1.04
CA GLU A 231 23.06 3.26 -0.01
C GLU A 231 21.71 2.87 -0.62
N CYS A 232 21.29 3.55 -1.69
CA CYS A 232 20.06 3.22 -2.40
C CYS A 232 20.12 1.83 -3.02
N ALA A 233 21.26 1.46 -3.64
CA ALA A 233 21.46 0.15 -4.25
C ALA A 233 21.34 -0.98 -3.21
N ASP A 234 21.97 -0.80 -2.05
CA ASP A 234 21.97 -1.79 -0.97
C ASP A 234 20.57 -1.98 -0.39
N GLU A 235 19.85 -0.89 -0.12
CA GLU A 235 18.47 -0.96 0.40
C GLU A 235 17.48 -1.51 -0.62
N LEU A 236 17.57 -1.10 -1.88
CA LEU A 236 16.77 -1.65 -2.97
C LEU A 236 16.99 -3.15 -3.10
N ASN A 237 18.25 -3.59 -3.17
CA ASN A 237 18.58 -5.01 -3.27
C ASN A 237 18.04 -5.80 -2.06
N HIS A 238 18.23 -5.29 -0.85
CA HIS A 238 17.73 -5.95 0.35
C HIS A 238 16.20 -6.13 0.32
N LEU A 239 15.48 -5.06 -0.04
CA LEU A 239 14.03 -5.05 -0.08
C LEU A 239 13.48 -5.93 -1.22
N LEU A 240 14.04 -5.81 -2.41
CA LEU A 240 13.58 -6.51 -3.62
C LEU A 240 13.89 -8.01 -3.58
N THR A 241 15.00 -8.43 -2.98
CA THR A 241 15.34 -9.85 -2.83
C THR A 241 14.30 -10.60 -1.98
N GLN A 242 13.68 -9.92 -1.01
CA GLN A 242 12.68 -10.51 -0.14
C GLN A 242 11.24 -10.35 -0.65
N ARG A 243 11.01 -9.61 -1.74
CA ARG A 243 9.66 -9.17 -2.16
C ARG A 243 8.72 -10.34 -2.43
N ASN A 244 9.18 -11.33 -3.21
CA ASN A 244 8.34 -12.43 -3.68
C ASN A 244 7.92 -13.31 -2.51
N LYS A 245 8.87 -13.66 -1.64
CA LYS A 245 8.59 -14.43 -0.43
C LYS A 245 7.60 -13.68 0.46
N PHE A 246 7.84 -12.39 0.73
CA PHE A 246 6.95 -11.60 1.56
C PHE A 246 5.53 -11.54 1.00
N LEU A 247 5.36 -11.22 -0.29
CA LEU A 247 4.04 -11.15 -0.92
C LEU A 247 3.33 -12.51 -0.90
N ASN A 248 4.04 -13.59 -1.25
CA ASN A 248 3.47 -14.94 -1.25
C ASN A 248 3.04 -15.36 0.15
N ASP A 249 3.89 -15.15 1.16
CA ASP A 249 3.58 -15.52 2.54
C ASP A 249 2.36 -14.72 3.05
N ARG A 250 2.33 -13.40 2.83
CA ARG A 250 1.20 -12.57 3.29
C ARG A 250 -0.09 -12.83 2.52
N MET A 251 -0.01 -13.18 1.23
CA MET A 251 -1.17 -13.59 0.43
C MET A 251 -1.71 -14.94 0.88
N ALA A 252 -0.83 -15.90 1.17
CA ALA A 252 -1.22 -17.19 1.74
C ALA A 252 -1.92 -17.01 3.09
N ASP A 253 -1.36 -16.17 3.97
CA ASP A 253 -2.00 -15.85 5.26
C ASP A 253 -3.40 -15.26 5.07
N LEU A 254 -3.59 -14.34 4.12
CA LEU A 254 -4.93 -13.78 3.83
C LEU A 254 -5.91 -14.87 3.37
N ILE A 255 -5.48 -15.73 2.45
CA ILE A 255 -6.31 -16.84 1.94
C ILE A 255 -6.65 -17.82 3.07
N ASP A 256 -5.68 -18.20 3.89
CA ASP A 256 -5.88 -19.11 5.01
C ASP A 256 -6.88 -18.52 6.02
N LEU A 257 -6.79 -17.22 6.32
CA LEU A 257 -7.76 -16.53 7.18
C LEU A 257 -9.16 -16.56 6.60
N GLN A 258 -9.31 -16.31 5.30
CA GLN A 258 -10.61 -16.38 4.62
C GLN A 258 -11.15 -17.82 4.66
N VAL A 259 -10.33 -18.81 4.35
CA VAL A 259 -10.71 -20.23 4.36
C VAL A 259 -11.16 -20.67 5.75
N VAL A 260 -10.40 -20.34 6.80
CA VAL A 260 -10.75 -20.66 8.18
C VAL A 260 -12.09 -20.01 8.53
N PHE A 261 -12.26 -18.72 8.25
CA PHE A 261 -13.50 -18.01 8.54
C PHE A 261 -14.71 -18.67 7.89
N PHE A 262 -14.66 -18.94 6.58
CA PHE A 262 -15.80 -19.49 5.85
C PHE A 262 -16.06 -20.96 6.19
N THR A 263 -15.01 -21.76 6.43
CA THR A 263 -15.15 -23.18 6.78
C THR A 263 -15.75 -23.34 8.17
N LYS A 264 -15.20 -22.64 9.17
CA LYS A 264 -15.74 -22.66 10.54
C LYS A 264 -17.13 -22.03 10.61
N GLY A 265 -17.33 -20.94 9.87
CA GLY A 265 -18.63 -20.32 9.62
C GLY A 265 -19.68 -21.32 9.12
N SER A 266 -19.33 -22.07 8.08
CA SER A 266 -20.20 -23.07 7.45
C SER A 266 -20.56 -24.21 8.41
N VAL A 267 -19.61 -24.72 9.18
CA VAL A 267 -19.84 -25.82 10.14
C VAL A 267 -20.84 -25.41 11.23
N ALA A 268 -20.68 -24.22 11.82
CA ALA A 268 -21.59 -23.76 12.86
C ALA A 268 -23.00 -23.48 12.33
N LEU A 269 -23.12 -22.84 11.16
CA LEU A 269 -24.41 -22.59 10.51
C LEU A 269 -25.08 -23.88 10.01
N GLY A 270 -24.29 -24.85 9.54
CA GLY A 270 -24.77 -26.19 9.15
C GLY A 270 -25.37 -26.95 10.34
N THR A 271 -24.70 -26.90 11.49
CA THR A 271 -25.18 -27.50 12.74
C THR A 271 -26.51 -26.87 13.18
N LEU A 272 -26.62 -25.55 13.09
CA LEU A 272 -27.86 -24.82 13.35
C LEU A 272 -29.00 -25.23 12.39
N THR A 273 -28.70 -25.35 11.09
CA THR A 273 -29.68 -25.75 10.06
C THR A 273 -30.21 -27.16 10.29
N GLY A 274 -29.34 -28.10 10.70
CA GLY A 274 -29.75 -29.46 11.05
C GLY A 274 -30.65 -29.48 12.28
N ASN A 275 -30.29 -28.72 13.31
CA ASN A 275 -31.07 -28.61 14.55
C ASN A 275 -32.46 -27.98 14.33
N ILE A 276 -32.55 -26.93 13.52
CA ILE A 276 -33.84 -26.29 13.19
C ILE A 276 -34.68 -27.21 12.30
N SER A 277 -34.07 -27.92 11.35
CA SER A 277 -34.78 -28.89 10.51
C SER A 277 -35.40 -30.02 11.33
N ALA A 278 -34.69 -30.52 12.34
CA ALA A 278 -35.19 -31.55 13.25
C ALA A 278 -36.37 -31.09 14.13
N LEU A 279 -36.52 -29.78 14.36
CA LEU A 279 -37.68 -29.20 15.06
C LEU A 279 -38.89 -28.99 14.14
N ARG A 280 -38.74 -29.15 12.82
CA ARG A 280 -39.84 -29.00 11.85
C ARG A 280 -40.43 -30.34 11.38
N SER A 281 -39.74 -31.44 11.63
CA SER A 281 -40.11 -32.82 11.29
C SER A 281 -40.89 -33.48 12.41
#